data_AF-A0A7W3ZQ17-F1
#
_entry.id   AF-A0A7W3ZQ17-F1
#
_cell.length_a   1.000
_cell.length_b   1.000
_cell.length_c   1.000
_cell.angle_alpha   90.00
_cell.angle_beta   90.00
_cell.angle_gamma   90.00
#
_symmetry.space_group_name_H-M   'P 1'
#
loop_
_entity.id
_entity.type
_entity.pdbx_description
1 polymer ?
#
loop_
_entity_poly.entity_id
_entity_poly.type
_entity_poly.pdbx_seq_one_letter_code
_entity_poly.pdbx_strand_id
1 'polypeptide(L)' 'MTSPADRPDSGRKPAMLHFGDPLSEQSADDTDRGWGERPGSESDGAADLARFLDEKPPHHI' A
#
# COMPACT_ATOMS: atom_id res chain seq x y z
N MET A 1 -47.41 5.72 0.14
CA MET A 1 -46.71 4.41 0.19
C MET A 1 -45.37 4.64 0.88
N THR A 2 -45.09 3.87 1.93
CA THR A 2 -43.99 4.03 2.89
C THR A 2 -42.59 3.98 2.27
N SER A 3 -41.72 4.92 2.64
CA SER A 3 -40.28 4.95 2.35
C SER A 3 -39.54 3.81 3.04
N PRO A 4 -38.58 3.12 2.39
CA PRO A 4 -37.69 2.20 3.09
C PRO A 4 -36.71 3.01 3.95
N ALA A 5 -36.67 2.66 5.22
CA ALA A 5 -35.86 3.29 6.25
C ALA A 5 -34.36 3.23 5.92
N ASP A 6 -33.71 4.38 5.97
CA ASP A 6 -32.26 4.52 6.14
C ASP A 6 -31.90 3.99 7.52
N ARG A 7 -31.44 2.73 7.59
CA ARG A 7 -31.00 2.12 8.84
C ARG A 7 -29.58 2.63 9.11
N PRO A 8 -29.31 3.34 10.22
CA PRO A 8 -27.98 3.84 10.50
C PRO A 8 -26.99 2.65 10.63
N ASP A 9 -25.85 2.75 9.95
CA ASP A 9 -24.72 1.80 10.07
C ASP A 9 -24.23 1.79 11.52
N SER A 10 -24.75 0.88 12.33
CA SER A 10 -24.64 0.89 13.79
C SER A 10 -23.32 0.31 14.33
N GLY A 11 -22.26 0.29 13.52
CA GLY A 11 -21.03 -0.44 13.87
C GLY A 11 -19.71 0.29 13.68
N ARG A 12 -19.64 1.33 12.84
CA ARG A 12 -18.38 2.04 12.61
C ARG A 12 -18.33 3.29 13.46
N LYS A 13 -17.32 3.35 14.34
CA LYS A 13 -16.97 4.62 15.01
C LYS A 13 -16.73 5.65 13.91
N PRO A 14 -17.28 6.88 14.02
CA PRO A 14 -17.02 7.91 13.03
C PRO A 14 -15.50 8.11 12.91
N ALA A 15 -15.02 8.26 11.68
CA ALA A 15 -13.61 8.58 11.44
C ALA A 15 -13.29 9.86 12.24
N MET A 16 -12.37 9.74 13.20
CA MET A 16 -11.96 10.86 14.02
C MET A 16 -11.00 11.73 13.21
N LEU A 17 -11.31 13.02 13.10
CA LEU A 17 -10.42 13.97 12.43
C LEU A 17 -9.24 14.28 13.36
N HIS A 18 -8.03 14.00 12.89
CA HIS A 18 -6.79 14.35 13.58
C HIS A 18 -6.31 15.74 13.13
N PHE A 19 -6.12 16.66 14.08
CA PHE A 19 -5.68 18.04 13.83
C PHE A 19 -4.26 18.32 14.37
N GLY A 20 -3.52 17.28 14.77
CA GLY A 20 -2.10 17.40 15.09
C GLY A 20 -1.24 17.62 13.84
N ASP A 21 0.07 17.65 14.02
CA ASP A 21 1.01 17.73 12.89
C ASP A 21 0.90 16.44 12.04
N PRO A 22 0.55 16.52 10.75
CA PRO A 22 0.42 15.35 9.88
C PRO A 22 1.73 14.56 9.72
N LEU A 23 2.88 15.15 10.00
CA LEU A 23 4.19 14.49 9.90
C LEU A 23 4.65 13.85 11.22
N SER A 24 3.87 13.99 12.29
CA SER A 24 4.23 13.44 13.60
C SER A 24 3.84 11.96 13.78
N GLU A 25 3.01 11.41 12.88
CA GLU A 25 2.58 10.02 12.89
C GLU A 25 3.30 9.23 11.79
N GLN A 26 3.66 7.98 12.08
CA GLN A 26 4.22 7.08 11.08
C GLN A 26 3.10 6.56 10.16
N SER A 27 3.24 6.81 8.86
CA SER A 27 2.38 6.25 7.82
C SER A 27 2.83 4.85 7.42
N ALA A 28 1.91 4.07 6.86
CA ALA A 28 2.24 2.80 6.21
C ALA A 28 3.18 3.02 5.00
N ASP A 29 3.04 4.16 4.32
CA ASP A 29 3.88 4.57 3.20
C ASP A 29 5.31 4.93 3.61
N ASP A 30 5.55 5.21 4.90
CA ASP A 30 6.89 5.44 5.45
C ASP A 30 7.65 4.13 5.69
N THR A 31 6.97 2.99 5.51
CA THR A 31 7.60 1.69 5.63
C THR A 31 7.85 1.10 4.25
N ASP A 32 9.08 0.66 4.01
CA ASP A 32 9.45 -0.09 2.80
C ASP A 32 8.86 -1.52 2.80
N ARG A 33 7.74 -1.77 3.49
CA ARG A 33 7.12 -3.11 3.52
C ARG A 33 6.73 -3.52 2.11
N GLY A 34 7.08 -4.74 1.73
CA GLY A 34 6.89 -5.25 0.37
C GLY A 34 7.93 -4.74 -0.65
N TRP A 35 8.80 -3.80 -0.28
CA TRP A 35 9.95 -3.40 -1.09
C TRP A 35 11.15 -4.28 -0.73
N GLY A 36 11.65 -5.05 -1.69
CA GLY A 36 12.81 -5.94 -1.46
C GLY A 36 12.50 -7.22 -0.68
N GLU A 37 11.27 -7.39 -0.18
CA GLU A 37 10.82 -8.65 0.42
C GLU A 37 10.73 -9.73 -0.66
N ARG A 38 11.54 -10.79 -0.53
CA ARG A 38 11.57 -11.89 -1.51
C ARG A 38 10.48 -12.92 -1.21
N PRO A 39 9.68 -13.33 -2.21
CA PRO A 39 8.74 -14.43 -2.05
C PRO A 39 9.52 -15.74 -1.92
N GLY A 40 9.68 -16.24 -0.69
CA GLY A 40 10.23 -17.56 -0.39
C GLY A 40 11.74 -17.71 -0.66
N SER A 41 12.38 -18.55 0.15
CA SER A 41 13.84 -18.79 0.14
C SER A 41 14.39 -19.45 -1.15
N GLU A 42 13.58 -19.63 -2.19
CA GLU A 42 13.94 -20.30 -3.45
C GLU A 42 14.27 -19.34 -4.61
N SER A 43 13.95 -18.04 -4.51
CA SER A 43 14.33 -17.06 -5.54
C SER A 43 15.61 -16.31 -5.17
N ASP A 44 16.68 -16.53 -5.93
CA ASP A 44 17.93 -15.78 -5.80
C ASP A 44 17.73 -14.38 -6.39
N GLY A 45 17.17 -13.46 -5.62
CA GLY A 45 16.91 -12.12 -6.16
C GLY A 45 18.16 -11.29 -6.46
N ALA A 46 19.38 -11.81 -6.27
CA ALA A 46 20.56 -11.21 -6.89
C ALA A 46 20.53 -11.42 -8.41
N ALA A 47 20.09 -12.59 -8.86
CA ALA A 47 19.82 -12.89 -10.26
C ALA A 47 18.66 -12.04 -10.80
N ASP A 48 17.60 -11.82 -10.01
CA ASP A 48 16.48 -10.97 -10.43
C ASP A 48 16.91 -9.50 -10.60
N LEU A 49 17.68 -8.95 -9.66
CA LEU A 49 18.21 -7.58 -9.77
C LEU A 49 19.11 -7.42 -11.01
N ALA A 50 19.98 -8.39 -11.27
CA ALA A 50 20.83 -8.37 -12.46
C ALA A 50 20.00 -8.35 -13.75
N ARG A 51 18.92 -9.14 -13.82
CA ARG A 51 18.01 -9.14 -14.98
C ARG A 51 17.34 -7.78 -15.18
N PHE A 52 16.85 -7.13 -14.12
CA PHE A 52 16.22 -5.81 -14.22
C PHE A 52 17.19 -4.71 -14.70
N LEU A 53 18.47 -4.80 -14.34
CA LEU A 53 19.49 -3.85 -14.79
C LEU A 53 19.92 -4.09 -16.24
N ASP A 54 19.91 -5.34 -16.70
CA ASP A 54 20.31 -5.73 -18.05
C ASP A 54 19.16 -5.55 -19.08
N GLU A 55 17.92 -5.78 -18.65
CA GLU A 55 16.73 -5.67 -19.51
C GLU A 55 16.31 -4.20 -19.65
N LYS A 56 16.81 -3.53 -20.69
CA LYS A 56 16.33 -2.19 -21.06
C LYS A 56 14.81 -2.21 -21.32
N PRO A 57 14.02 -1.30 -20.73
CA PRO A 57 12.58 -1.25 -20.99
C PRO A 57 12.33 -1.02 -22.48
N PRO A 58 11.34 -1.71 -23.09
CA PRO A 58 11.19 -1.76 -24.54
C PRO A 58 10.56 -0.49 -25.12
N HIS A 59 10.98 0.68 -24.69
CA HIS A 59 10.72 1.96 -25.35
C HIS A 59 11.89 2.91 -25.03
N HIS A 60 13.01 2.75 -25.73
CA HIS A 60 13.99 3.83 -25.83
C HIS A 60 13.73 4.54 -27.17
N ILE A 61 13.39 5.83 -27.11
CA ILE A 61 13.46 6.76 -28.23
C ILE A 61 14.34 7.92 -27.77
#